data_AF-A0A7W9GCC9-F1
#
_entry.id   AF-A0A7W9GCC9-F1
#
_cell.length_a   1.000
_cell.length_b   1.000
_cell.length_c   1.000
_cell.angle_alpha   90.00
_cell.angle_beta   90.00
_cell.angle_gamma   90.00
#
_symmetry.space_group_name_H-M   'P 1'
#
loop_
_entity.id
_entity.type
_entity.pdbx_description
1 polymer ?
#
loop_
_entity_poly.entity_id
_entity_poly.type
_entity_poly.pdbx_seq_one_letter_code
_entity_poly.pdbx_strand_id
1 'polypeptide(L)'
;MIGSVGFDAAVEVGIAAFCAGEEPPRDEEVWERLTGAGVEPWLAERLLIFLPMAYTRRLLPDVSYPEGLVTPSGRVSLSAEPVFVAASDRAQRAGREEVGRIAMRSAEFNAINNALYAGSELSDLMLGETSLVKDLEPVGQGDGGVPSPRAAFEDFLRGHGVPLDGGTAVGAELFVHPAPAGVVMAQVDFAVSHPALARPWLVESFAGHGATWREAIGGAVSRFRLGALHPIVDGLLRPGAASGQVERERYEHPSGAFELVLGAQLNLFTDRSVPSAEPLVDRLLEVLRAEPLTRKVHALRLFIAHHDGRLQTNEVLLDSERWPAGEAAVAGSPAPLPDGRVAVRVFGLLVPAGNA
;
A
#
# COMPACT_ATOMS: atom_id res chain seq x y z
N MET A 1 14.52 8.38 -20.19
CA MET A 1 13.67 8.44 -18.99
C MET A 1 13.39 7.01 -18.56
N ILE A 2 14.27 6.44 -17.74
CA ILE A 2 14.00 5.16 -17.07
C ILE A 2 13.15 5.55 -15.87
N GLY A 3 11.87 5.21 -15.87
CA GLY A 3 10.99 5.47 -14.73
C GLY A 3 11.67 4.92 -13.48
N SER A 4 11.87 5.76 -12.46
CA SER A 4 12.46 5.31 -11.21
C SER A 4 11.56 4.21 -10.68
N VAL A 5 12.03 2.97 -10.71
CA VAL A 5 11.42 1.88 -9.96
C VAL A 5 11.54 2.32 -8.50
N GLY A 6 10.45 2.86 -7.94
CA GLY A 6 10.43 3.28 -6.56
C GLY A 6 10.59 2.04 -5.68
N PHE A 7 11.71 1.94 -4.97
CA PHE A 7 11.98 0.86 -4.01
C PHE A 7 11.21 1.06 -2.69
N ASP A 8 10.27 2.00 -2.63
CA ASP A 8 9.45 2.29 -1.46
C ASP A 8 8.78 1.02 -0.89
N ALA A 9 8.21 0.17 -1.76
CA ALA A 9 7.61 -1.10 -1.35
C ALA A 9 8.64 -2.07 -0.75
N ALA A 10 9.84 -2.15 -1.33
CA ALA A 10 10.93 -2.97 -0.81
C ALA A 10 11.43 -2.46 0.55
N VAL A 11 11.45 -1.14 0.74
CA VAL A 11 11.80 -0.49 2.01
C VAL A 11 10.77 -0.84 3.09
N GLU A 12 9.47 -0.79 2.82
CA GLU A 12 8.43 -1.23 3.79
C GLU A 12 8.57 -2.71 4.16
N VAL A 13 8.88 -3.57 3.17
CA VAL A 13 9.16 -4.99 3.40
C VAL A 13 10.39 -5.19 4.28
N GLY A 14 11.46 -4.43 4.03
CA GLY A 14 12.67 -4.45 4.84
C GLY A 14 12.39 -4.01 6.28
N ILE A 15 11.69 -2.89 6.47
CA ILE A 15 11.29 -2.37 7.79
C ILE A 15 10.50 -3.44 8.55
N ALA A 16 9.52 -4.08 7.91
CA ALA A 16 8.74 -5.14 8.53
C ALA A 16 9.62 -6.33 8.97
N ALA A 17 10.63 -6.70 8.18
CA ALA A 17 11.56 -7.76 8.56
C ALA A 17 12.41 -7.39 9.79
N PHE A 18 12.91 -6.14 9.85
CA PHE A 18 13.65 -5.61 11.01
C PHE A 18 12.78 -5.41 12.26
N CYS A 19 11.49 -5.14 12.08
CA CYS A 19 10.53 -4.88 13.16
C CYS A 19 9.67 -6.09 13.51
N ALA A 20 9.99 -7.30 13.05
CA ALA A 20 9.20 -8.49 13.36
C ALA A 20 9.67 -9.19 14.64
N GLY A 21 8.71 -9.52 15.51
CA GLY A 21 8.92 -10.13 16.83
C GLY A 21 8.90 -9.12 17.99
N GLU A 22 9.02 -9.59 19.23
CA GLU A 22 9.09 -8.75 20.46
C GLU A 22 10.48 -8.15 20.66
N GLU A 23 11.53 -8.87 20.25
CA GLU A 23 12.92 -8.40 20.26
C GLU A 23 13.40 -8.10 18.83
N PRO A 24 14.35 -7.17 18.64
CA PRO A 24 14.98 -6.96 17.34
C PRO A 24 15.65 -8.26 16.85
N PRO A 25 15.33 -8.74 15.64
CA PRO A 25 15.89 -9.98 15.10
C PRO A 25 17.39 -9.86 14.82
N ARG A 26 18.10 -10.96 14.57
CA ARG A 26 19.50 -10.91 14.08
C ARG A 26 19.59 -10.66 12.57
N ASP A 27 20.77 -10.37 12.04
CA ASP A 27 20.94 -10.08 10.59
C ASP A 27 20.62 -11.32 9.76
N GLU A 28 21.03 -12.51 10.23
CA GLU A 28 20.70 -13.78 9.59
C GLU A 28 19.18 -14.04 9.58
N GLU A 29 18.48 -13.71 10.66
CA GLU A 29 17.03 -13.86 10.75
C GLU A 29 16.29 -12.90 9.80
N VAL A 30 16.77 -11.65 9.68
CA VAL A 30 16.21 -10.68 8.71
C VAL A 30 16.47 -11.16 7.28
N TRP A 31 17.68 -11.65 6.99
CA TRP A 31 18.03 -12.24 5.69
C TRP A 31 17.11 -13.41 5.33
N GLU A 32 16.95 -14.38 6.23
CA GLU A 32 16.11 -15.56 6.03
C GLU A 32 14.64 -15.19 5.83
N ARG A 33 14.14 -14.20 6.57
CA ARG A 33 12.76 -13.69 6.39
C ARG A 33 12.56 -13.03 5.04
N LEU A 34 13.49 -12.18 4.60
CA LEU A 34 13.39 -11.50 3.31
C LEU A 34 13.46 -12.51 2.16
N THR A 35 14.51 -13.32 2.13
CA THR A 35 14.74 -14.29 1.05
C THR A 35 13.72 -15.42 1.04
N GLY A 36 13.31 -15.92 2.21
CA GLY A 36 12.23 -16.91 2.35
C GLY A 36 10.87 -16.41 1.88
N ALA A 37 10.65 -15.09 1.90
CA ALA A 37 9.45 -14.42 1.36
C ALA A 37 9.61 -13.97 -0.11
N GLY A 38 10.63 -14.46 -0.81
CA GLY A 38 10.85 -14.22 -2.23
C GLY A 38 11.53 -12.89 -2.58
N VAL A 39 12.12 -12.18 -1.61
CA VAL A 39 13.02 -11.05 -1.92
C VAL A 39 14.32 -11.61 -2.48
N GLU A 40 14.77 -11.09 -3.61
CA GLU A 40 15.99 -11.53 -4.27
C GLU A 40 17.24 -11.18 -3.42
N PRO A 41 18.28 -12.04 -3.40
CA PRO A 41 19.46 -11.85 -2.55
C PRO A 41 20.11 -10.47 -2.65
N TRP A 42 20.29 -9.95 -3.87
CA TRP A 42 20.90 -8.63 -4.11
C TRP A 42 20.13 -7.47 -3.48
N LEU A 43 18.80 -7.59 -3.36
CA LEU A 43 17.93 -6.59 -2.75
C LEU A 43 17.90 -6.78 -1.22
N ALA A 44 17.83 -8.02 -0.75
CA ALA A 44 17.90 -8.34 0.67
C ALA A 44 19.21 -7.84 1.31
N GLU A 45 20.35 -8.01 0.63
CA GLU A 45 21.66 -7.49 1.08
C GLU A 45 21.64 -5.96 1.21
N ARG A 46 21.09 -5.27 0.21
CA ARG A 46 20.96 -3.80 0.23
C ARG A 46 20.06 -3.32 1.35
N LEU A 47 18.91 -3.97 1.57
CA LEU A 47 18.01 -3.62 2.66
C LEU A 47 18.69 -3.80 4.02
N LEU A 48 19.47 -4.87 4.20
CA LEU A 48 20.24 -5.11 5.43
C LEU A 48 21.27 -4.01 5.71
N ILE A 49 21.91 -3.48 4.67
CA ILE A 49 22.97 -2.47 4.82
C ILE A 49 22.36 -1.07 4.94
N PHE A 50 21.44 -0.72 4.04
CA PHE A 50 21.00 0.66 3.85
C PHE A 50 19.89 1.11 4.79
N LEU A 51 19.03 0.21 5.27
CA LEU A 51 18.02 0.60 6.26
C LEU A 51 18.65 1.06 7.58
N PRO A 52 19.53 0.27 8.25
CA PRO A 52 20.22 0.73 9.45
C PRO A 52 21.01 2.02 9.22
N MET A 53 21.70 2.13 8.08
CA MET A 53 22.48 3.33 7.72
C MET A 53 21.60 4.57 7.60
N ALA A 54 20.54 4.52 6.79
CA ALA A 54 19.60 5.63 6.60
C ALA A 54 18.95 6.07 7.92
N TYR A 55 18.50 5.11 8.73
CA TYR A 55 17.86 5.38 10.02
C TYR A 55 18.85 5.95 11.05
N THR A 56 20.11 5.50 11.04
CA THR A 56 21.16 6.06 11.89
C THR A 56 21.44 7.52 11.55
N ARG A 57 21.63 7.82 10.27
CA ARG A 57 21.88 9.18 9.79
C ARG A 57 20.72 10.12 10.10
N ARG A 58 19.48 9.61 10.04
CA ARG A 58 18.30 10.36 10.48
C ARG A 58 18.26 10.60 11.99
N LEU A 59 18.66 9.61 12.79
CA LEU A 59 18.66 9.68 14.25
C LEU A 59 19.73 10.64 14.78
N LEU A 60 20.88 10.71 14.10
CA LEU A 60 22.05 11.49 14.53
C LEU A 60 22.46 12.52 13.47
N PRO A 61 21.61 13.52 13.20
CA PRO A 61 21.81 14.46 12.08
C PRO A 61 23.01 15.40 12.26
N ASP A 62 23.51 15.56 13.49
CA ASP A 62 24.65 16.45 13.79
C ASP A 62 26.02 15.81 13.47
N VAL A 63 26.05 14.51 13.16
CA VAL A 63 27.28 13.81 12.75
C VAL A 63 27.55 14.04 11.26
N SER A 64 28.81 14.29 10.91
CA SER A 64 29.21 14.37 9.51
C SER A 64 29.43 12.98 8.92
N TYR A 65 28.65 12.65 7.88
CA TYR A 65 28.72 11.36 7.20
C TYR A 65 29.35 11.47 5.81
N PRO A 66 30.08 10.43 5.36
CA PRO A 66 30.53 10.34 3.99
C PRO A 66 29.37 9.98 3.03
N GLU A 67 29.44 10.52 1.82
CA GLU A 67 28.49 10.28 0.72
C GLU A 67 28.76 8.98 -0.05
N GLY A 68 29.74 8.19 0.36
CA GLY A 68 30.15 6.98 -0.33
C GLY A 68 30.47 5.82 0.61
N LEU A 69 30.45 4.64 0.00
CA LEU A 69 30.89 3.39 0.58
C LEU A 69 32.09 2.87 -0.20
N VAL A 70 33.07 2.33 0.51
CA VAL A 70 34.21 1.65 -0.09
C VAL A 70 33.86 0.16 -0.21
N THR A 71 34.08 -0.42 -1.37
CA THR A 71 33.94 -1.85 -1.64
C THR A 71 35.25 -2.39 -2.20
N PRO A 72 35.47 -3.72 -2.22
CA PRO A 72 36.68 -4.30 -2.81
C PRO A 72 36.96 -3.87 -4.26
N SER A 73 35.91 -3.69 -5.08
CA SER A 73 36.02 -3.28 -6.48
C SER A 73 36.00 -1.77 -6.72
N GLY A 74 35.71 -0.94 -5.71
CA GLY A 74 35.68 0.51 -5.90
C GLY A 74 34.87 1.26 -4.85
N ARG A 75 34.19 2.32 -5.29
CA ARG A 75 33.40 3.21 -4.42
C ARG A 75 31.98 3.30 -4.95
N VAL A 76 31.00 3.15 -4.07
CA VAL A 76 29.58 3.33 -4.35
C VAL A 76 29.13 4.69 -3.82
N SER A 77 28.50 5.50 -4.67
CA SER A 77 27.89 6.77 -4.26
C SER A 77 26.51 6.52 -3.69
N LEU A 78 26.25 6.92 -2.44
CA LEU A 78 24.99 6.68 -1.75
C LEU A 78 23.81 7.39 -2.44
N SER A 79 24.04 8.62 -2.90
CA SER A 79 23.06 9.40 -3.68
C SER A 79 22.70 8.77 -5.03
N ALA A 80 23.50 7.83 -5.53
CA ALA A 80 23.25 7.10 -6.77
C ALA A 80 22.71 5.68 -6.52
N GLU A 81 22.64 5.23 -5.27
CA GLU A 81 22.16 3.89 -4.92
C GLU A 81 20.66 3.96 -4.58
N PRO A 82 19.78 3.44 -5.46
CA PRO A 82 18.34 3.69 -5.36
C PRO A 82 17.70 3.13 -4.09
N VAL A 83 18.20 2.01 -3.54
CA VAL A 83 17.65 1.45 -2.30
C VAL A 83 18.00 2.33 -1.11
N PHE A 84 19.21 2.91 -1.07
CA PHE A 84 19.60 3.85 -0.03
C PHE A 84 18.78 5.14 -0.10
N VAL A 85 18.57 5.69 -1.30
CA VAL A 85 17.74 6.90 -1.50
C VAL A 85 16.33 6.67 -0.95
N ALA A 86 15.69 5.56 -1.33
CA ALA A 86 14.34 5.23 -0.84
C ALA A 86 14.31 5.02 0.70
N ALA A 87 15.32 4.34 1.25
CA ALA A 87 15.45 4.14 2.69
C ALA A 87 15.63 5.46 3.45
N SER A 88 16.45 6.39 2.92
CA SER A 88 16.70 7.72 3.48
C SER A 88 15.44 8.57 3.50
N ASP A 89 14.68 8.57 2.40
CA ASP A 89 13.41 9.28 2.27
C ASP A 89 12.35 8.74 3.26
N ARG A 90 12.26 7.41 3.41
CA ARG A 90 11.35 6.78 4.38
C ARG A 90 11.76 7.01 5.83
N ALA A 91 13.06 7.01 6.14
CA ALA A 91 13.57 7.26 7.48
C ALA A 91 13.12 8.63 8.03
N GLN A 92 12.93 9.64 7.15
CA GLN A 92 12.47 10.97 7.56
C GLN A 92 11.13 10.96 8.32
N ARG A 93 10.28 9.97 8.03
CA ARG A 93 8.93 9.82 8.61
C ARG A 93 8.85 8.70 9.66
N ALA A 94 9.98 8.09 10.00
CA ALA A 94 10.00 6.94 10.90
C ALA A 94 9.60 7.30 12.34
N GLY A 95 8.88 6.38 12.98
CA GLY A 95 8.52 6.48 14.39
C GLY A 95 9.69 6.11 15.32
N ARG A 96 9.60 6.50 16.59
CA ARG A 96 10.64 6.22 17.60
C ARG A 96 10.94 4.72 17.74
N GLU A 97 9.90 3.88 17.67
CA GLU A 97 10.03 2.43 17.79
C GLU A 97 10.78 1.82 16.61
N GLU A 98 10.42 2.18 15.37
CA GLU A 98 11.15 1.76 14.16
C GLU A 98 12.63 2.18 14.25
N VAL A 99 12.89 3.43 14.63
CA VAL A 99 14.25 3.96 14.77
C VAL A 99 15.07 3.17 15.78
N GLY A 100 14.51 2.85 16.95
CA GLY A 100 15.20 2.05 17.95
C GLY A 100 15.54 0.64 17.47
N ARG A 101 14.69 0.04 16.61
CA ARG A 101 14.89 -1.32 16.09
C ARG A 101 15.86 -1.39 14.91
N ILE A 102 15.88 -0.36 14.07
CA ILE A 102 16.65 -0.37 12.81
C ILE A 102 17.99 0.32 12.97
N ALA A 103 18.04 1.55 13.52
CA ALA A 103 19.27 2.36 13.56
C ALA A 103 20.38 1.69 14.39
N MET A 104 20.02 1.09 15.53
CA MET A 104 20.98 0.49 16.46
C MET A 104 21.79 -0.68 15.87
N ARG A 105 21.39 -1.18 14.69
CA ARG A 105 22.07 -2.25 13.97
C ARG A 105 23.16 -1.76 13.02
N SER A 106 23.22 -0.44 12.79
CA SER A 106 24.20 0.14 11.89
C SER A 106 25.61 0.05 12.46
N ALA A 107 26.57 -0.32 11.62
CA ALA A 107 27.98 -0.19 11.94
C ALA A 107 28.37 1.28 12.22
N GLU A 108 27.73 2.24 11.54
CA GLU A 108 27.92 3.68 11.79
C GLU A 108 27.45 4.04 13.20
N PHE A 109 26.29 3.54 13.63
CA PHE A 109 25.78 3.77 14.98
C PHE A 109 26.72 3.20 16.04
N ASN A 110 27.21 1.97 15.84
CA ASN A 110 28.16 1.35 16.75
C ASN A 110 29.47 2.15 16.84
N ALA A 111 30.02 2.60 15.71
CA ALA A 111 31.22 3.43 15.68
C ALA A 111 31.04 4.76 16.44
N ILE A 112 29.91 5.45 16.20
CA ILE A 112 29.56 6.69 16.91
C ILE A 112 29.43 6.41 18.42
N ASN A 113 28.68 5.40 18.79
CA ASN A 113 28.45 5.02 20.18
C ASN A 113 29.77 4.72 20.92
N ASN A 114 30.70 3.99 20.28
CA ASN A 114 32.04 3.74 20.85
C ASN A 114 32.87 5.02 21.00
N ALA A 115 32.80 5.94 20.04
CA ALA A 115 33.50 7.22 20.13
C ALA A 115 32.96 8.09 21.27
N LEU A 116 31.63 8.10 21.47
CA LEU A 116 30.98 8.79 22.59
C LEU A 116 31.37 8.17 23.94
N TYR A 117 31.42 6.84 24.05
CA TYR A 117 31.92 6.17 25.25
C TYR A 117 33.40 6.48 25.54
N ALA A 118 34.18 6.77 24.51
CA ALA A 118 35.57 7.21 24.63
C ALA A 118 35.71 8.70 24.99
N GLY A 119 34.61 9.44 25.17
CA GLY A 119 34.59 10.84 25.58
C GLY A 119 34.52 11.86 24.44
N SER A 120 34.20 11.42 23.21
CA SER A 120 33.95 12.36 22.10
C SER A 120 32.59 13.05 22.27
N GLU A 121 32.43 14.23 21.69
CA GLU A 121 31.14 14.92 21.59
C GLU A 121 30.54 14.75 20.19
N LEU A 122 29.20 14.68 20.08
CA LEU A 122 28.52 14.47 18.80
C LEU A 122 28.89 15.52 17.73
N SER A 123 29.07 16.78 18.13
CA SER A 123 29.40 17.89 17.22
C SER A 123 30.78 17.77 16.56
N ASP A 124 31.67 16.99 17.15
CA ASP A 124 33.04 16.82 16.69
C ASP A 124 33.23 15.50 15.90
N LEU A 125 32.18 14.68 15.82
CA LEU A 125 32.25 13.40 15.14
C LEU A 125 32.14 13.54 13.62
N MET A 126 33.20 13.09 12.95
CA MET A 126 33.23 12.86 11.52
C MET A 126 33.51 11.37 11.28
N LEU A 127 32.58 10.67 10.62
CA LEU A 127 32.81 9.28 10.26
C LEU A 127 33.67 9.17 9.01
N GLY A 128 34.61 8.23 9.04
CA GLY A 128 35.26 7.73 7.82
C GLY A 128 34.29 6.93 6.96
N GLU A 129 34.67 6.67 5.71
CA GLU A 129 33.88 5.84 4.80
C GLU A 129 33.65 4.45 5.38
N THR A 130 32.41 3.97 5.27
CA THR A 130 32.08 2.60 5.64
C THR A 130 32.61 1.68 4.54
N SER A 131 33.37 0.66 4.93
CA SER A 131 33.95 -0.33 4.02
C SER A 131 33.15 -1.63 4.08
N LEU A 132 32.70 -2.11 2.92
CA LEU A 132 32.08 -3.41 2.78
C LEU A 132 33.16 -4.49 2.62
N VAL A 133 32.93 -5.65 3.23
CA VAL A 133 33.83 -6.81 3.13
C VAL A 133 33.75 -7.46 1.75
N LYS A 134 32.62 -7.29 1.06
CA LYS A 134 32.34 -7.81 -0.29
C LYS A 134 31.74 -6.71 -1.15
N ASP A 135 31.85 -6.86 -2.45
CA ASP A 135 31.11 -6.02 -3.38
C ASP A 135 29.62 -6.32 -3.30
N LEU A 136 28.80 -5.27 -3.41
CA LEU A 136 27.36 -5.44 -3.61
C LEU A 136 27.13 -6.11 -4.95
N GLU A 137 26.24 -7.09 -4.99
CA GLU A 137 25.76 -7.60 -6.29
C GLU A 137 25.20 -6.45 -7.13
N PRO A 138 25.35 -6.43 -8.46
CA PRO A 138 24.74 -5.40 -9.30
C PRO A 138 23.23 -5.30 -9.04
N VAL A 139 22.67 -4.10 -9.13
CA VAL A 139 21.21 -3.93 -9.05
C VAL A 139 20.58 -4.79 -10.15
N GLY A 140 19.78 -5.77 -9.74
CA GLY A 140 19.13 -6.71 -10.65
C GLY A 140 18.15 -6.01 -11.59
N GLN A 141 17.81 -6.67 -12.70
CA GLN A 141 16.72 -6.19 -13.54
C GLN A 141 15.38 -6.46 -12.83
N GLY A 142 14.58 -5.42 -12.62
CA GLY A 142 13.23 -5.53 -12.06
C GLY A 142 13.10 -5.00 -10.63
N ASP A 143 12.23 -5.64 -9.86
CA ASP A 143 11.76 -5.20 -8.55
C ASP A 143 12.32 -6.03 -7.37
N GLY A 144 13.23 -6.97 -7.65
CA GLY A 144 13.86 -7.83 -6.65
C GLY A 144 12.87 -8.71 -5.87
N GLY A 145 11.71 -9.04 -6.44
CA GLY A 145 10.68 -9.85 -5.77
C GLY A 145 9.60 -9.03 -5.05
N VAL A 146 9.72 -7.70 -5.02
CA VAL A 146 8.79 -6.80 -4.34
C VAL A 146 8.20 -5.78 -5.34
N PRO A 147 7.15 -6.13 -6.09
CA PRO A 147 6.59 -5.24 -7.10
C PRO A 147 6.04 -3.94 -6.51
N SER A 148 6.24 -2.82 -7.22
CA SER A 148 5.69 -1.52 -6.84
C SER A 148 4.19 -1.45 -7.15
N PRO A 149 3.29 -1.35 -6.14
CA PRO A 149 1.87 -1.20 -6.40
C PRO A 149 1.54 0.11 -7.12
N ARG A 150 2.33 1.16 -6.87
CA ARG A 150 2.19 2.46 -7.52
C ARG A 150 2.47 2.37 -9.01
N ALA A 151 3.57 1.72 -9.40
CA ALA A 151 3.89 1.51 -10.82
C ALA A 151 2.77 0.73 -11.52
N ALA A 152 2.25 -0.32 -10.89
CA ALA A 152 1.13 -1.09 -11.43
C ALA A 152 -0.15 -0.23 -11.59
N PHE A 153 -0.44 0.63 -10.62
CA PHE A 153 -1.59 1.55 -10.70
C PHE A 153 -1.43 2.56 -11.84
N GLU A 154 -0.28 3.22 -11.94
CA GLU A 154 0.03 4.18 -13.02
C GLU A 154 -0.02 3.50 -14.40
N ASP A 155 0.43 2.25 -14.49
CA ASP A 155 0.36 1.47 -15.73
C ASP A 155 -1.08 1.13 -16.13
N PHE A 156 -1.95 0.78 -15.17
CA PHE A 156 -3.37 0.60 -15.44
C PHE A 156 -4.02 1.89 -15.97
N LEU A 157 -3.76 3.02 -15.32
CA LEU A 157 -4.28 4.32 -15.74
C LEU A 157 -3.81 4.68 -17.16
N ARG A 158 -2.53 4.44 -17.47
CA ARG A 158 -1.99 4.63 -18.81
C ARG A 158 -2.64 3.70 -19.83
N GLY A 159 -2.94 2.45 -19.46
CA GLY A 159 -3.68 1.49 -20.28
C GLY A 159 -5.09 1.95 -20.66
N HIS A 160 -5.74 2.71 -19.78
CA HIS A 160 -7.01 3.40 -20.04
C HIS A 160 -6.83 4.81 -20.64
N GLY A 161 -5.58 5.22 -20.88
CA GLY A 161 -5.16 6.54 -21.34
C GLY A 161 -5.66 7.70 -20.48
N VAL A 162 -5.78 7.48 -19.17
CA VAL A 162 -6.08 8.52 -18.20
C VAL A 162 -4.90 9.50 -18.14
N PRO A 163 -5.11 10.79 -18.39
CA PRO A 163 -4.06 11.79 -18.20
C PRO A 163 -3.85 12.05 -16.70
N LEU A 164 -2.59 12.07 -16.26
CA LEU A 164 -2.21 12.45 -14.90
C LEU A 164 -1.80 13.92 -14.88
N ASP A 165 -2.73 14.80 -15.25
CA ASP A 165 -2.58 16.25 -15.26
C ASP A 165 -3.81 16.94 -14.62
N GLY A 166 -3.89 18.27 -14.71
CA GLY A 166 -5.13 19.00 -14.41
C GLY A 166 -5.59 18.98 -12.95
N GLY A 167 -4.70 18.72 -11.99
CA GLY A 167 -5.04 18.61 -10.57
C GLY A 167 -5.42 17.19 -10.11
N THR A 168 -5.27 16.20 -10.98
CA THR A 168 -5.38 14.79 -10.61
C THR A 168 -4.08 14.32 -10.00
N ALA A 169 -4.15 13.69 -8.83
CA ALA A 169 -3.01 12.99 -8.21
C ALA A 169 -3.40 11.56 -7.86
N VAL A 170 -2.47 10.64 -8.03
CA VAL A 170 -2.66 9.23 -7.68
C VAL A 170 -1.51 8.73 -6.84
N GLY A 171 -1.80 7.78 -5.96
CA GLY A 171 -0.80 7.14 -5.11
C GLY A 171 -1.18 5.69 -4.83
N ALA A 172 -0.18 4.90 -4.46
CA ALA A 172 -0.41 3.60 -3.86
C ALA A 172 0.60 3.39 -2.73
N GLU A 173 0.11 3.03 -1.55
CA GLU A 173 0.92 2.80 -0.35
C GLU A 173 0.82 1.35 0.09
N LEU A 174 1.97 0.74 0.41
CA LEU A 174 2.05 -0.63 0.88
C LEU A 174 2.11 -0.64 2.41
N PHE A 175 1.21 -1.40 3.02
CA PHE A 175 1.22 -1.73 4.44
C PHE A 175 1.52 -3.21 4.61
N VAL A 176 2.52 -3.51 5.40
CA VAL A 176 2.90 -4.88 5.75
C VAL A 176 2.23 -5.27 7.07
N HIS A 177 1.57 -6.43 7.08
CA HIS A 177 0.89 -6.95 8.27
C HIS A 177 1.57 -8.21 8.80
N PRO A 178 1.53 -8.45 10.14
CA PRO A 178 1.94 -9.72 10.71
C PRO A 178 1.17 -10.89 10.08
N ALA A 179 1.89 -11.97 9.75
CA ALA A 179 1.32 -13.16 9.15
C ALA A 179 1.95 -14.44 9.74
N PRO A 180 1.27 -15.60 9.65
CA PRO A 180 1.85 -16.88 10.05
C PRO A 180 3.13 -17.21 9.28
N ALA A 181 3.99 -18.05 9.85
CA ALA A 181 5.21 -18.49 9.19
C ALA A 181 4.93 -19.10 7.81
N GLY A 182 5.74 -18.72 6.81
CA GLY A 182 5.59 -19.15 5.42
C GLY A 182 4.49 -18.42 4.63
N VAL A 183 3.84 -17.42 5.23
CA VAL A 183 2.84 -16.56 4.58
C VAL A 183 3.25 -15.11 4.77
N VAL A 184 3.07 -14.31 3.72
CA VAL A 184 3.12 -12.85 3.80
C VAL A 184 1.73 -12.26 3.61
N MET A 185 1.48 -11.13 4.27
CA MET A 185 0.27 -10.35 4.11
C MET A 185 0.63 -8.90 3.76
N ALA A 186 0.11 -8.45 2.63
CA ALA A 186 0.28 -7.09 2.13
C ALA A 186 -1.09 -6.44 2.00
N GLN A 187 -1.25 -5.22 2.50
CA GLN A 187 -2.36 -4.34 2.15
C GLN A 187 -1.83 -3.22 1.28
N VAL A 188 -2.55 -2.90 0.22
CA VAL A 188 -2.25 -1.74 -0.62
C VAL A 188 -3.43 -0.79 -0.58
N ASP A 189 -3.15 0.47 -0.24
CA ASP A 189 -4.09 1.57 -0.33
C ASP A 189 -3.86 2.32 -1.63
N PHE A 190 -4.86 2.34 -2.51
CA PHE A 190 -4.85 3.10 -3.75
C PHE A 190 -5.59 4.41 -3.54
N ALA A 191 -4.89 5.53 -3.72
CA ALA A 191 -5.41 6.85 -3.46
C ALA A 191 -5.57 7.64 -4.77
N VAL A 192 -6.68 8.36 -4.89
CA VAL A 192 -6.97 9.28 -5.99
C VAL A 192 -7.42 10.62 -5.41
N SER A 193 -6.77 11.69 -5.82
CA SER A 193 -7.24 13.06 -5.62
C SER A 193 -7.69 13.62 -6.96
N HIS A 194 -8.88 14.19 -6.99
CA HIS A 194 -9.46 14.80 -8.18
C HIS A 194 -10.42 15.93 -7.77
N PRO A 195 -10.44 17.09 -8.45
CA PRO A 195 -11.28 18.23 -8.05
C PRO A 195 -12.79 17.92 -7.97
N ALA A 196 -13.26 16.96 -8.76
CA ALA A 196 -14.65 16.52 -8.78
C ALA A 196 -15.08 15.67 -7.58
N LEU A 197 -14.15 15.17 -6.75
CA LEU A 197 -14.48 14.36 -5.58
C LEU A 197 -15.07 15.22 -4.45
N ALA A 198 -16.06 14.64 -3.76
CA ALA A 198 -16.68 15.22 -2.57
C ALA A 198 -15.68 15.43 -1.43
N ARG A 199 -14.72 14.51 -1.30
CA ARG A 199 -13.57 14.61 -0.38
C ARG A 199 -12.27 14.82 -1.16
N PRO A 200 -11.21 15.38 -0.54
CA PRO A 200 -9.95 15.63 -1.24
C PRO A 200 -9.29 14.36 -1.79
N TRP A 201 -9.56 13.21 -1.16
CA TRP A 201 -9.00 11.92 -1.52
C TRP A 201 -10.08 10.85 -1.47
N LEU A 202 -10.02 9.96 -2.45
CA LEU A 202 -10.67 8.66 -2.44
C LEU A 202 -9.59 7.61 -2.20
N VAL A 203 -9.77 6.77 -1.20
CA VAL A 203 -8.81 5.72 -0.85
C VAL A 203 -9.49 4.36 -0.85
N GLU A 204 -8.94 3.45 -1.66
CA GLU A 204 -9.37 2.06 -1.74
C GLU A 204 -8.30 1.07 -1.27
N SER A 205 -8.61 0.32 -0.21
CA SER A 205 -7.66 -0.59 0.45
C SER A 205 -7.94 -2.04 0.07
N PHE A 206 -6.92 -2.77 -0.37
CA PHE A 206 -7.01 -4.19 -0.71
C PHE A 206 -5.89 -4.99 -0.06
N ALA A 207 -6.25 -6.07 0.64
CA ALA A 207 -5.29 -7.02 1.18
C ALA A 207 -5.04 -8.17 0.20
N GLY A 208 -3.84 -8.73 0.26
CA GLY A 208 -3.44 -9.96 -0.40
C GLY A 208 -2.50 -10.78 0.46
N HIS A 209 -2.46 -12.07 0.16
CA HIS A 209 -1.72 -13.07 0.90
C HIS A 209 -1.03 -13.99 -0.10
N GLY A 210 0.12 -14.54 0.27
CA GLY A 210 0.86 -15.48 -0.55
C GLY A 210 2.08 -16.02 0.20
N ALA A 211 2.83 -16.92 -0.43
CA ALA A 211 4.11 -17.36 0.09
C ALA A 211 5.20 -16.30 -0.14
N THR A 212 5.01 -15.40 -1.10
CA THR A 212 5.96 -14.34 -1.45
C THR A 212 5.34 -12.95 -1.50
N TRP A 213 6.17 -11.91 -1.33
CA TRP A 213 5.71 -10.52 -1.46
C TRP A 213 5.09 -10.23 -2.82
N ARG A 214 5.66 -10.80 -3.90
CA ARG A 214 5.09 -10.72 -5.24
C ARG A 214 3.67 -11.25 -5.31
N GLU A 215 3.40 -12.41 -4.71
CA GLU A 215 2.06 -13.00 -4.68
C GLU A 215 1.08 -12.17 -3.84
N ALA A 216 1.48 -11.74 -2.65
CA ALA A 216 0.61 -10.95 -1.78
C ALA A 216 0.26 -9.59 -2.39
N ILE A 217 1.27 -8.84 -2.85
CA ILE A 217 1.07 -7.54 -3.51
C ILE A 217 0.28 -7.73 -4.82
N GLY A 218 0.65 -8.70 -5.64
CA GLY A 218 -0.05 -9.01 -6.89
C GLY A 218 -1.52 -9.37 -6.66
N GLY A 219 -1.82 -10.09 -5.58
CA GLY A 219 -3.18 -10.39 -5.16
C GLY A 219 -3.97 -9.13 -4.78
N ALA A 220 -3.39 -8.21 -4.01
CA ALA A 220 -4.01 -6.93 -3.67
C ALA A 220 -4.28 -6.07 -4.91
N VAL A 221 -3.28 -5.91 -5.78
CA VAL A 221 -3.36 -5.17 -7.04
C VAL A 221 -4.42 -5.77 -7.99
N SER A 222 -4.47 -7.09 -8.10
CA SER A 222 -5.46 -7.78 -8.94
C SER A 222 -6.89 -7.53 -8.45
N ARG A 223 -7.13 -7.57 -7.13
CA ARG A 223 -8.44 -7.25 -6.54
C ARG A 223 -8.83 -5.78 -6.78
N PHE A 224 -7.90 -4.85 -6.62
CA PHE A 224 -8.13 -3.44 -6.97
C PHE A 224 -8.55 -3.28 -8.44
N ARG A 225 -7.80 -3.90 -9.35
CA ARG A 225 -8.09 -3.88 -10.80
C ARG A 225 -9.50 -4.40 -11.11
N LEU A 226 -9.89 -5.51 -10.48
CA LEU A 226 -11.18 -6.14 -10.74
C LEU A 226 -12.36 -5.38 -10.11
N GLY A 227 -12.18 -4.84 -8.89
CA GLY A 227 -13.29 -4.27 -8.12
C GLY A 227 -13.44 -2.76 -8.23
N ALA A 228 -12.35 -1.99 -8.12
CA ALA A 228 -12.41 -0.54 -7.91
C ALA A 228 -11.81 0.30 -9.03
N LEU A 229 -10.84 -0.23 -9.79
CA LEU A 229 -10.18 0.52 -10.86
C LEU A 229 -11.18 1.03 -11.91
N HIS A 230 -12.02 0.15 -12.46
CA HIS A 230 -12.88 0.54 -13.59
C HIS A 230 -13.94 1.57 -13.20
N PRO A 231 -14.62 1.50 -12.03
CA PRO A 231 -15.47 2.58 -11.58
C PRO A 231 -14.73 3.91 -11.39
N ILE A 232 -13.50 3.89 -10.86
CA ILE A 232 -12.67 5.10 -10.74
C ILE A 232 -12.34 5.68 -12.12
N VAL A 233 -11.94 4.83 -13.08
CA VAL A 233 -11.63 5.26 -14.43
C VAL A 233 -12.88 5.81 -15.12
N ASP A 234 -13.96 5.05 -15.16
CA ASP A 234 -15.16 5.38 -15.94
C ASP A 234 -16.06 6.42 -15.26
N GLY A 235 -16.10 6.44 -13.94
CA GLY A 235 -16.94 7.37 -13.18
C GLY A 235 -16.27 8.71 -12.85
N LEU A 236 -14.94 8.77 -12.83
CA LEU A 236 -14.21 9.95 -12.35
C LEU A 236 -13.12 10.43 -13.31
N LEU A 237 -12.17 9.57 -13.67
CA LEU A 237 -10.91 10.03 -14.30
C LEU A 237 -11.01 10.17 -15.82
N ARG A 238 -11.76 9.30 -16.48
CA ARG A 238 -11.96 9.32 -17.93
C ARG A 238 -13.28 8.64 -18.30
N PRO A 239 -14.41 9.38 -18.22
CA PRO A 239 -15.72 8.82 -18.51
C PRO A 239 -15.82 8.13 -19.87
N GLY A 240 -16.33 6.90 -19.87
CA GLY A 240 -16.51 6.05 -21.05
C GLY A 240 -15.29 5.18 -21.41
N ALA A 241 -14.14 5.33 -20.73
CA ALA A 241 -12.93 4.56 -21.05
C ALA A 241 -12.96 3.11 -20.54
N ALA A 242 -13.93 2.74 -19.70
CA ALA A 242 -14.09 1.38 -19.19
C ALA A 242 -15.57 0.95 -19.12
N SER A 243 -16.42 1.46 -20.03
CA SER A 243 -17.87 1.23 -20.01
C SER A 243 -18.29 -0.24 -20.10
N GLY A 244 -17.43 -1.12 -20.65
CA GLY A 244 -17.66 -2.57 -20.70
C GLY A 244 -17.23 -3.32 -19.44
N GLN A 245 -16.74 -2.63 -18.42
CA GLN A 245 -16.22 -3.18 -17.16
C GLN A 245 -16.95 -2.61 -15.93
N VAL A 246 -18.00 -1.82 -16.16
CA VAL A 246 -18.81 -1.21 -15.10
C VAL A 246 -20.29 -1.35 -15.45
N GLU A 247 -21.13 -1.36 -14.43
CA GLU A 247 -22.57 -1.19 -14.57
C GLU A 247 -22.93 0.26 -14.29
N ARG A 248 -23.88 0.80 -15.05
CA ARG A 248 -24.35 2.19 -14.90
C ARG A 248 -25.85 2.19 -14.71
N GLU A 249 -26.29 2.77 -13.60
CA GLU A 249 -27.70 2.93 -13.30
C GLU A 249 -27.99 4.36 -12.84
N ARG A 250 -29.12 4.89 -13.30
CA ARG A 250 -29.59 6.20 -12.85
C ARG A 250 -30.22 6.08 -11.46
N TYR A 251 -29.73 6.90 -10.52
CA TYR A 251 -30.20 6.95 -9.14
C TYR A 251 -30.80 8.34 -8.81
N GLU A 252 -32.07 8.36 -8.42
CA GLU A 252 -32.79 9.58 -8.03
C GLU A 252 -32.65 9.86 -6.54
N HIS A 253 -31.86 10.87 -6.18
CA HIS A 253 -31.59 11.28 -4.80
C HIS A 253 -32.23 12.65 -4.47
N PRO A 254 -32.64 12.92 -3.22
CA PRO A 254 -33.18 14.24 -2.84
C PRO A 254 -32.26 15.44 -3.16
N SER A 255 -30.95 15.25 -3.14
CA SER A 255 -29.95 16.25 -3.58
C SER A 255 -29.74 16.36 -5.11
N GLY A 256 -30.59 15.70 -5.91
CA GLY A 256 -30.50 15.65 -7.37
C GLY A 256 -30.08 14.27 -7.89
N ALA A 257 -30.28 14.02 -9.18
CA ALA A 257 -29.97 12.73 -9.79
C ALA A 257 -28.47 12.44 -9.89
N PHE A 258 -28.10 11.18 -9.76
CA PHE A 258 -26.75 10.63 -9.93
C PHE A 258 -26.79 9.45 -10.91
N GLU A 259 -25.65 9.16 -11.52
CA GLU A 259 -25.36 7.89 -12.16
C GLU A 259 -24.50 7.07 -11.19
N LEU A 260 -25.00 5.91 -10.78
CA LEU A 260 -24.27 4.94 -10.01
C LEU A 260 -23.41 4.10 -10.96
N VAL A 261 -22.09 4.24 -10.86
CA VAL A 261 -21.10 3.48 -11.63
C VAL A 261 -20.54 2.38 -10.74
N LEU A 262 -21.03 1.14 -10.90
CA LEU A 262 -20.66 -0.01 -10.08
C LEU A 262 -19.55 -0.85 -10.74
N GLY A 263 -18.62 -1.32 -9.91
CA GLY A 263 -17.63 -2.32 -10.31
C GLY A 263 -18.12 -3.74 -10.07
N ALA A 264 -17.31 -4.71 -10.47
CA ALA A 264 -17.63 -6.11 -10.24
C ALA A 264 -17.69 -6.45 -8.74
N GLN A 265 -18.65 -7.30 -8.36
CA GLN A 265 -18.65 -7.93 -7.04
C GLN A 265 -17.41 -8.83 -6.90
N LEU A 266 -16.62 -8.59 -5.86
CA LEU A 266 -15.53 -9.47 -5.49
C LEU A 266 -15.98 -10.45 -4.42
N ASN A 267 -15.77 -11.73 -4.69
CA ASN A 267 -15.97 -12.82 -3.74
C ASN A 267 -14.61 -13.22 -3.17
N LEU A 268 -14.52 -13.31 -1.85
CA LEU A 268 -13.29 -13.54 -1.11
C LEU A 268 -13.45 -14.74 -0.17
N PHE A 269 -12.33 -15.44 0.07
CA PHE A 269 -12.21 -16.60 0.97
C PHE A 269 -12.96 -17.88 0.55
N THR A 270 -13.58 -17.90 -0.64
CA THR A 270 -14.28 -19.08 -1.15
C THR A 270 -14.20 -19.15 -2.68
N ASP A 271 -14.14 -20.38 -3.21
CA ASP A 271 -14.25 -20.66 -4.65
C ASP A 271 -15.68 -21.05 -5.05
N ARG A 272 -16.61 -21.10 -4.08
CA ARG A 272 -18.02 -21.43 -4.35
C ARG A 272 -18.71 -20.23 -5.00
N SER A 273 -19.76 -20.53 -5.78
CA SER A 273 -20.64 -19.50 -6.31
C SER A 273 -21.29 -18.72 -5.15
N VAL A 274 -21.15 -17.40 -5.18
CA VAL A 274 -21.73 -16.49 -4.19
C VAL A 274 -22.88 -15.72 -4.86
N PRO A 275 -24.05 -15.62 -4.23
CA PRO A 275 -25.15 -14.80 -4.75
C PRO A 275 -24.76 -13.33 -4.97
N SER A 276 -25.52 -12.65 -5.84
CA SER A 276 -25.39 -11.21 -6.06
C SER A 276 -25.64 -10.41 -4.78
N ALA A 277 -24.85 -9.36 -4.58
CA ALA A 277 -24.99 -8.37 -3.52
C ALA A 277 -25.89 -7.19 -3.91
N GLU A 278 -26.47 -7.19 -5.11
CA GLU A 278 -27.42 -6.18 -5.57
C GLU A 278 -28.53 -5.86 -4.54
N PRO A 279 -29.19 -6.85 -3.88
CA PRO A 279 -30.18 -6.53 -2.84
C PRO A 279 -29.62 -5.76 -1.63
N LEU A 280 -28.31 -5.90 -1.34
CA LEU A 280 -27.64 -5.14 -0.30
C LEU A 280 -27.33 -3.72 -0.79
N VAL A 281 -26.91 -3.58 -2.05
CA VAL A 281 -26.68 -2.28 -2.68
C VAL A 281 -27.98 -1.48 -2.73
N ASP A 282 -29.09 -2.07 -3.17
CA ASP A 282 -30.41 -1.43 -3.17
C ASP A 282 -30.79 -0.91 -1.78
N ARG A 283 -30.55 -1.73 -0.76
CA ARG A 283 -30.83 -1.34 0.63
C ARG A 283 -29.96 -0.18 1.10
N LEU A 284 -28.69 -0.16 0.70
CA LEU A 284 -27.80 0.97 0.97
C LEU A 284 -28.28 2.23 0.24
N LEU A 285 -28.69 2.12 -1.02
CA LEU A 285 -29.22 3.25 -1.79
C LEU A 285 -30.51 3.82 -1.19
N GLU A 286 -31.36 2.99 -0.59
CA GLU A 286 -32.54 3.47 0.13
C GLU A 286 -32.17 4.27 1.39
N VAL A 287 -31.21 3.78 2.18
CA VAL A 287 -30.72 4.50 3.37
C VAL A 287 -29.96 5.77 2.98
N LEU A 288 -29.25 5.74 1.86
CA LEU A 288 -28.49 6.87 1.34
C LEU A 288 -29.39 8.09 1.05
N ARG A 289 -30.68 7.88 0.75
CA ARG A 289 -31.65 8.99 0.51
C ARG A 289 -31.74 9.97 1.68
N ALA A 290 -31.39 9.56 2.90
CA ALA A 290 -31.38 10.41 4.08
C ALA A 290 -30.09 11.23 4.23
N GLU A 291 -29.03 10.91 3.47
CA GLU A 291 -27.74 11.58 3.57
C GLU A 291 -27.67 12.82 2.67
N PRO A 292 -27.23 13.98 3.19
CA PRO A 292 -27.10 15.18 2.37
C PRO A 292 -25.88 15.08 1.44
N LEU A 293 -26.10 14.63 0.20
CA LEU A 293 -25.04 14.59 -0.81
C LEU A 293 -24.83 15.95 -1.48
N THR A 294 -23.58 16.26 -1.80
CA THR A 294 -23.22 17.42 -2.64
C THR A 294 -23.34 17.06 -4.13
N ARG A 295 -23.27 18.06 -5.02
CA ARG A 295 -23.18 17.82 -6.48
C ARG A 295 -21.74 17.48 -6.92
N LYS A 296 -21.03 16.69 -6.13
CA LYS A 296 -19.70 16.15 -6.43
C LYS A 296 -19.78 14.63 -6.56
N VAL A 297 -18.69 14.01 -7.00
CA VAL A 297 -18.58 12.55 -7.06
C VAL A 297 -18.39 12.00 -5.65
N HIS A 298 -19.27 11.08 -5.27
CA HIS A 298 -19.22 10.39 -3.99
C HIS A 298 -18.85 8.91 -4.19
N ALA A 299 -18.10 8.33 -3.26
CA ALA A 299 -17.69 6.93 -3.31
C ALA A 299 -18.49 6.08 -2.31
N LEU A 300 -18.96 4.91 -2.75
CA LEU A 300 -19.67 3.96 -1.90
C LEU A 300 -18.92 2.62 -1.91
N ARG A 301 -18.59 2.13 -0.71
CA ARG A 301 -18.01 0.79 -0.52
C ARG A 301 -18.88 -0.05 0.39
N LEU A 302 -19.12 -1.29 -0.01
CA LEU A 302 -19.64 -2.36 0.83
C LEU A 302 -18.59 -3.47 0.97
N PHE A 303 -18.29 -3.87 2.19
CA PHE A 303 -17.54 -5.08 2.50
C PHE A 303 -18.22 -5.83 3.65
N ILE A 304 -18.67 -7.05 3.40
CA ILE A 304 -19.26 -7.92 4.43
C ILE A 304 -18.53 -9.25 4.47
N ALA A 305 -18.22 -9.75 5.67
CA ALA A 305 -17.58 -11.03 5.87
C ALA A 305 -18.37 -11.88 6.85
N HIS A 306 -18.56 -13.15 6.50
CA HIS A 306 -19.21 -14.17 7.30
C HIS A 306 -18.28 -15.36 7.53
N HIS A 307 -18.49 -16.05 8.65
CA HIS A 307 -17.87 -17.33 8.97
C HIS A 307 -18.93 -18.24 9.60
N ASP A 308 -19.18 -19.39 8.98
CA ASP A 308 -20.20 -20.36 9.40
C ASP A 308 -21.58 -19.73 9.61
N GLY A 309 -22.01 -18.95 8.62
CA GLY A 309 -23.30 -18.24 8.63
C GLY A 309 -23.36 -17.03 9.56
N ARG A 310 -22.30 -16.73 10.32
CA ARG A 310 -22.26 -15.62 11.29
C ARG A 310 -21.49 -14.44 10.74
N LEU A 311 -22.09 -13.26 10.79
CA LEU A 311 -21.43 -12.00 10.44
C LEU A 311 -20.20 -11.79 11.33
N GLN A 312 -19.04 -11.61 10.71
CA GLN A 312 -17.78 -11.30 11.36
C GLN A 312 -17.48 -9.81 11.33
N THR A 313 -17.74 -9.18 10.17
CA THR A 313 -17.59 -7.73 9.98
C THR A 313 -18.47 -7.25 8.83
N ASN A 314 -18.95 -6.02 8.96
CA ASN A 314 -19.62 -5.24 7.93
C ASN A 314 -19.02 -3.84 7.93
N GLU A 315 -18.22 -3.55 6.92
CA GLU A 315 -17.71 -2.20 6.66
C GLU A 315 -18.51 -1.60 5.52
N VAL A 316 -19.12 -0.44 5.78
CA VAL A 316 -19.74 0.37 4.73
C VAL A 316 -19.14 1.76 4.80
N LEU A 317 -18.55 2.20 3.69
CA LEU A 317 -17.92 3.51 3.61
C LEU A 317 -18.66 4.41 2.62
N LEU A 318 -18.82 5.66 3.00
CA LEU A 318 -19.23 6.77 2.13
C LEU A 318 -18.08 7.78 2.10
N ASP A 319 -17.53 8.05 0.91
CA ASP A 319 -16.37 8.92 0.69
C ASP A 319 -15.14 8.56 1.54
N SER A 320 -14.81 7.26 1.60
CA SER A 320 -13.72 6.70 2.41
C SER A 320 -13.86 6.89 3.93
N GLU A 321 -15.01 7.36 4.40
CA GLU A 321 -15.34 7.46 5.83
C GLU A 321 -16.35 6.37 6.21
N ARG A 322 -16.25 5.85 7.44
CA ARG A 322 -17.24 4.89 7.96
C ARG A 322 -18.63 5.51 7.94
N TRP A 323 -19.61 4.76 7.45
CA TRP A 323 -20.98 5.20 7.35
C TRP A 323 -21.90 4.33 8.24
N PRO A 324 -22.11 4.71 9.52
CA PRO A 324 -22.84 3.89 10.49
C PRO A 324 -24.27 3.51 10.06
N ALA A 325 -24.98 4.40 9.35
CA ALA A 325 -26.32 4.09 8.86
C ALA A 325 -26.29 2.99 7.79
N GLY A 326 -25.31 3.03 6.89
CA GLY A 326 -25.06 1.97 5.91
C GLY A 326 -24.66 0.65 6.58
N GLU A 327 -23.75 0.69 7.57
CA GLU A 327 -23.37 -0.49 8.37
C GLU A 327 -24.61 -1.13 9.03
N ALA A 328 -25.45 -0.32 9.67
CA ALA A 328 -26.68 -0.79 10.31
C ALA A 328 -27.68 -1.41 9.31
N ALA A 329 -27.77 -0.87 8.09
CA ALA A 329 -28.66 -1.37 7.05
C ALA A 329 -28.34 -2.82 6.64
N VAL A 330 -27.05 -3.18 6.61
CA VAL A 330 -26.57 -4.50 6.17
C VAL A 330 -26.24 -5.46 7.32
N ALA A 331 -26.23 -4.99 8.57
CA ALA A 331 -25.87 -5.81 9.74
C ALA A 331 -26.78 -7.03 9.94
N GLY A 332 -28.06 -6.92 9.55
CA GLY A 332 -29.04 -8.00 9.65
C GLY A 332 -29.16 -8.88 8.41
N SER A 333 -28.30 -8.69 7.40
CA SER A 333 -28.38 -9.44 6.16
C SER A 333 -27.98 -10.90 6.35
N PRO A 334 -28.66 -11.85 5.68
CA PRO A 334 -28.29 -13.25 5.77
C PRO A 334 -26.89 -13.48 5.19
N ALA A 335 -26.18 -14.45 5.75
CA ALA A 335 -24.92 -14.90 5.17
C ALA A 335 -25.15 -15.39 3.74
N PRO A 336 -24.30 -14.99 2.77
CA PRO A 336 -24.48 -15.43 1.39
C PRO A 336 -24.22 -16.94 1.20
N LEU A 337 -23.53 -17.57 2.17
CA LEU A 337 -23.32 -19.01 2.23
C LEU A 337 -23.53 -19.50 3.68
N PRO A 338 -24.03 -20.74 3.89
CA PRO A 338 -24.39 -21.24 5.22
C PRO A 338 -23.20 -21.63 6.11
N ASP A 339 -22.08 -22.03 5.50
CA ASP A 339 -20.90 -22.59 6.16
C ASP A 339 -19.60 -22.01 5.57
N GLY A 340 -18.48 -22.12 6.29
CA GLY A 340 -17.16 -21.65 5.85
C GLY A 340 -17.00 -20.13 5.86
N ARG A 341 -15.85 -19.65 5.41
CA ARG A 341 -15.53 -18.22 5.33
C ARG A 341 -15.91 -17.66 3.96
N VAL A 342 -16.63 -16.55 3.94
CA VAL A 342 -16.96 -15.83 2.71
C VAL A 342 -16.98 -14.34 2.99
N ALA A 343 -16.39 -13.54 2.11
CA ALA A 343 -16.61 -12.11 2.12
C ALA A 343 -16.99 -11.61 0.73
N VAL A 344 -17.83 -10.58 0.72
CA VAL A 344 -18.30 -9.91 -0.50
C VAL A 344 -17.89 -8.46 -0.43
N ARG A 345 -17.32 -7.95 -1.52
CA ARG A 345 -17.00 -6.55 -1.69
C ARG A 345 -17.65 -5.99 -2.94
N VAL A 346 -18.24 -4.81 -2.83
CA VAL A 346 -18.73 -4.00 -3.95
C VAL A 346 -18.22 -2.58 -3.75
N PHE A 347 -17.81 -1.95 -4.85
CA PHE A 347 -17.40 -0.55 -4.88
C PHE A 347 -18.08 0.15 -6.05
N GLY A 348 -18.50 1.40 -5.83
CA GLY A 348 -19.05 2.23 -6.88
C GLY A 348 -18.92 3.71 -6.61
N LEU A 349 -19.17 4.50 -7.66
CA LEU A 349 -19.20 5.95 -7.60
C LEU A 349 -20.61 6.46 -7.91
N LEU A 350 -21.06 7.44 -7.13
CA LEU A 350 -22.23 8.25 -7.42
C LEU A 350 -21.75 9.51 -8.14
N VAL A 351 -21.98 9.56 -9.45
CA VAL A 351 -21.55 10.66 -10.32
C VAL A 351 -22.75 11.57 -10.59
N PRO A 352 -22.69 12.89 -10.33
CA PRO A 352 -23.82 13.78 -10.60
C PRO A 352 -24.36 13.64 -12.04
N ALA A 353 -25.64 13.29 -12.18
CA ALA A 353 -26.29 13.22 -13.50
C ALA A 353 -26.61 14.64 -13.98
N GLY A 354 -26.15 15.01 -15.18
CA GLY A 354 -26.40 16.32 -15.77
C GLY A 354 -25.43 17.42 -15.30
N ASN A 355 -24.26 17.44 -15.94
CA ASN A 355 -23.38 18.58 -16.26
C ASN A 355 -22.10 17.95 -16.86
N ALA A 356 -22.22 17.46 -18.08
CA ALA A 356 -21.06 17.27 -18.95
C ALA A 356 -20.81 18.59 -19.69
#